data_AF-A0A1I8HLN6-F1
#
_entry.id   AF-A0A1I8HLN6-F1
#
_cell.length_a   1.000
_cell.length_b   1.000
_cell.length_c   1.000
_cell.angle_alpha   90.00
_cell.angle_beta   90.00
_cell.angle_gamma   90.00
#
_symmetry.space_group_name_H-M   'P 1'
#
loop_
_entity.id
_entity.type
_entity.pdbx_description
1 polymer ?
#
loop_
_entity_poly.entity_id
_entity_poly.type
_entity_poly.pdbx_seq_one_letter_code
_entity_poly.pdbx_strand_id
1 'polypeptide(L)'
;MDSALHWMDQLGTKLPLMRLSAAEESAEYRVAQTERWLSTQSLAVVATARNAMPGLDTTISNLLRLCGKFARCSLVFLENDSSDETRQRLHQLTSDLGSSSTSRVSATLLGCGRINSPEPCRLNASYSTGKRHQPGPRLKRSLLEELERVQLMSALRNQLLAFAYSRLAANHSLLLALDPDLHWADWDLASILQGLYFFHARPRLDS
;
A
#
# COMPACT_ATOMS: atom_id res chain seq x y z
N MET A 1 9.21 18.33 -9.41
CA MET A 1 9.89 17.05 -9.68
C MET A 1 8.81 16.08 -10.16
N ASP A 2 8.16 16.41 -11.28
CA ASP A 2 6.89 15.81 -11.69
C ASP A 2 7.02 15.00 -12.99
N SER A 3 8.24 14.90 -13.53
CA SER A 3 8.47 14.34 -14.86
C SER A 3 8.51 12.82 -14.91
N ALA A 4 8.59 12.11 -13.78
CA ALA A 4 8.75 10.65 -13.79
C ALA A 4 7.42 9.88 -13.95
N LEU A 5 6.29 10.46 -13.52
CA LEU A 5 4.97 9.82 -13.63
C LEU A 5 4.30 10.08 -14.99
N HIS A 6 4.66 11.17 -15.68
CA HIS A 6 4.07 11.54 -16.97
C HIS A 6 4.58 10.72 -18.17
N TRP A 7 5.58 9.85 -18.00
CA TRP A 7 6.10 9.07 -19.12
C TRP A 7 5.21 7.91 -19.53
N MET A 8 4.34 7.42 -18.64
CA MET A 8 3.43 6.32 -18.96
C MET A 8 2.17 6.76 -19.74
N ASP A 9 1.88 8.07 -19.75
CA ASP A 9 0.62 8.63 -20.27
C ASP A 9 0.80 9.46 -21.55
N GLN A 10 2.03 9.54 -22.08
CA GLN A 10 2.26 10.20 -23.37
C GLN A 10 1.82 9.28 -24.53
N LEU A 11 0.62 9.57 -25.04
CA LEU A 11 0.13 9.11 -26.35
C LEU A 11 1.25 9.17 -27.40
N GLY A 12 1.73 8.01 -27.83
CA GLY A 12 2.78 7.86 -28.86
C GLY A 12 4.10 7.30 -28.36
N THR A 13 4.41 7.39 -27.07
CA THR A 13 5.60 6.75 -26.48
C THR A 13 5.22 5.36 -26.03
N LYS A 14 5.34 4.39 -26.95
CA LYS A 14 5.32 2.97 -26.58
C LYS A 14 6.36 2.78 -25.48
N LEU A 15 5.99 2.16 -24.35
CA LEU A 15 6.98 1.58 -23.45
C LEU A 15 7.95 0.80 -24.35
N PRO A 16 9.25 1.14 -24.38
CA PRO A 16 10.15 0.89 -25.53
C PRO A 16 10.39 -0.58 -25.90
N LEU A 17 9.63 -1.52 -25.36
CA LEU A 17 9.90 -2.94 -25.42
C LEU A 17 8.62 -3.80 -25.45
N MET A 18 7.50 -3.39 -26.07
CA MET A 18 6.31 -4.27 -26.11
C MET A 18 5.61 -4.22 -27.47
N ARG A 19 5.56 -5.37 -28.14
CA ARG A 19 4.66 -5.57 -29.29
C ARG A 19 3.23 -5.63 -28.79
N LEU A 20 2.52 -4.51 -28.93
CA LEU A 20 1.10 -4.44 -28.65
C LEU A 20 0.33 -4.98 -29.86
N SER A 21 -0.62 -5.90 -29.64
CA SER A 21 -1.66 -6.18 -30.64
C SER A 21 -2.48 -4.91 -30.90
N ALA A 22 -3.18 -4.80 -32.04
CA ALA A 22 -3.96 -3.61 -32.37
C ALA A 22 -5.00 -3.24 -31.29
N ALA A 23 -5.55 -4.23 -30.59
CA ALA A 23 -6.46 -4.00 -29.46
C ALA A 23 -5.75 -3.44 -28.22
N GLU A 24 -4.48 -3.81 -28.01
CA GLU A 24 -3.67 -3.39 -26.87
C GLU A 24 -3.18 -1.95 -26.96
N GLU A 25 -3.36 -1.26 -28.09
CA GLU A 25 -3.16 0.20 -28.19
C GLU A 25 -4.21 0.98 -27.39
N SER A 26 -5.41 0.43 -27.21
CA SER A 26 -6.48 1.04 -26.42
C SER A 26 -6.25 0.92 -24.91
N ALA A 27 -6.20 2.05 -24.21
CA ALA A 27 -6.14 2.09 -22.75
C ALA A 27 -7.34 1.38 -22.11
N GLU A 28 -8.53 1.58 -22.65
CA GLU A 28 -9.77 0.95 -22.18
C GLU A 28 -9.70 -0.57 -22.29
N TYR A 29 -9.15 -1.09 -23.39
CA TYR A 29 -8.94 -2.53 -23.56
C TYR A 29 -7.99 -3.08 -22.50
N ARG A 30 -6.83 -2.44 -22.28
CA ARG A 30 -5.85 -2.86 -21.27
C ARG A 30 -6.44 -2.86 -19.86
N VAL A 31 -7.22 -1.84 -19.51
CA VAL A 31 -7.95 -1.76 -18.25
C VAL A 31 -8.95 -2.92 -18.13
N ALA A 32 -9.82 -3.13 -19.12
CA ALA A 32 -10.85 -4.16 -19.09
C ALA A 32 -10.26 -5.59 -18.98
N GLN A 33 -9.18 -5.88 -19.71
CA GLN A 33 -8.48 -7.17 -19.60
C GLN A 33 -7.89 -7.36 -18.20
N THR A 34 -7.27 -6.32 -17.65
CA THR A 34 -6.73 -6.35 -16.29
C THR A 34 -7.81 -6.59 -15.27
N GLU A 35 -8.92 -5.84 -15.30
CA GLU A 35 -10.03 -6.03 -14.36
C GLU A 35 -10.59 -7.46 -14.43
N ARG A 36 -10.71 -8.02 -15.62
CA ARG A 36 -11.13 -9.42 -15.80
C ARG A 36 -10.15 -10.39 -15.14
N TRP A 37 -8.85 -10.19 -15.33
CA TRP A 37 -7.84 -10.99 -14.66
C TRP A 37 -7.90 -10.80 -13.13
N LEU A 38 -7.89 -9.57 -12.62
CA LEU A 38 -7.92 -9.25 -11.20
C LEU A 38 -9.15 -9.83 -10.48
N SER A 39 -10.29 -9.95 -11.17
CA SER A 39 -11.50 -10.58 -10.61
C SER A 39 -11.32 -12.04 -10.20
N THR A 40 -10.25 -12.69 -10.68
CA THR A 40 -9.83 -14.06 -10.31
C THR A 40 -8.66 -14.10 -9.31
N GLN A 41 -8.09 -12.94 -8.99
CA GLN A 41 -6.92 -12.80 -8.12
C GLN A 41 -7.32 -12.38 -6.71
N SER A 42 -6.43 -12.63 -5.76
CA SER A 42 -6.59 -12.21 -4.36
C SER A 42 -5.45 -11.27 -3.96
N LEU A 43 -5.78 -10.11 -3.40
CA LEU A 43 -4.83 -9.06 -3.04
C LEU A 43 -4.62 -8.98 -1.53
N ALA A 44 -3.37 -9.02 -1.09
CA ALA A 44 -2.99 -8.53 0.23
C ALA A 44 -2.42 -7.12 0.08
N VAL A 45 -2.94 -6.16 0.83
CA VAL A 45 -2.35 -4.84 0.99
C VAL A 45 -1.74 -4.78 2.37
N VAL A 46 -0.46 -4.43 2.45
CA VAL A 46 0.19 -4.12 3.72
C VAL A 46 0.64 -2.68 3.72
N ALA A 47 0.26 -1.96 4.76
CA ALA A 47 0.57 -0.55 4.91
C ALA A 47 1.08 -0.27 6.31
N THR A 48 2.12 0.54 6.43
CA THR A 48 2.48 1.16 7.72
C THR A 48 1.75 2.50 7.82
N ALA A 49 1.31 2.87 9.03
CA ALA A 49 0.60 4.12 9.30
C ALA A 49 1.17 4.79 10.54
N ARG A 50 1.44 6.10 10.44
CA ARG A 50 1.91 6.89 11.58
C ARG A 50 1.56 8.35 11.37
N ASN A 51 0.77 8.92 12.28
CA ASN A 51 0.23 10.27 12.12
C ASN A 51 -0.34 10.51 10.71
N ALA A 52 -1.12 9.54 10.23
CA ALA A 52 -1.57 9.46 8.85
C ALA A 52 -2.93 10.12 8.62
N MET A 53 -3.59 10.66 9.66
CA MET A 53 -4.94 11.20 9.49
C MET A 53 -5.06 12.21 8.35
N PRO A 54 -4.07 13.10 8.11
CA PRO A 54 -4.02 13.86 6.88
C PRO A 54 -3.91 12.93 5.65
N GLY A 55 -5.04 12.67 4.98
CA GLY A 55 -5.11 11.84 3.77
C GLY A 55 -5.46 10.36 4.01
N LEU A 56 -5.64 9.92 5.26
CA LEU A 56 -5.98 8.52 5.57
C LEU A 56 -7.28 8.09 4.90
N ASP A 57 -8.35 8.89 5.02
CA ASP A 57 -9.66 8.54 4.47
C ASP A 57 -9.66 8.44 2.95
N THR A 58 -8.98 9.36 2.28
CA THR A 58 -8.78 9.31 0.82
C THR A 58 -8.04 8.02 0.42
N THR A 59 -7.00 7.66 1.18
CA THR A 59 -6.21 6.44 0.95
C THR A 59 -7.07 5.19 1.14
N ILE A 60 -7.84 5.13 2.23
CA ILE A 60 -8.78 4.03 2.50
C ILE A 60 -9.79 3.92 1.35
N SER A 61 -10.39 5.04 0.91
CA SER A 61 -11.35 5.05 -0.19
C SER A 61 -10.75 4.49 -1.49
N ASN A 62 -9.54 4.92 -1.86
CA ASN A 62 -8.84 4.41 -3.05
C ASN A 62 -8.45 2.93 -2.92
N LEU A 63 -8.01 2.51 -1.74
CA LEU A 63 -7.74 1.10 -1.45
C LEU A 63 -8.99 0.24 -1.58
N LEU A 64 -10.13 0.70 -1.08
CA LEU A 64 -11.40 -0.02 -1.20
C LEU A 64 -11.85 -0.09 -2.67
N ARG A 65 -11.68 0.98 -3.45
CA ARG A 65 -11.94 0.97 -4.90
C ARG A 65 -11.06 -0.04 -5.64
N LEU A 66 -9.76 -0.11 -5.31
CA LEU A 66 -8.84 -1.11 -5.86
C LEU A 66 -9.24 -2.52 -5.44
N CYS A 67 -9.47 -2.75 -4.14
CA CYS A 67 -9.92 -4.03 -3.59
C CYS A 67 -11.19 -4.55 -4.28
N GLY A 68 -12.10 -3.65 -4.68
CA GLY A 68 -13.32 -4.01 -5.40
C GLY A 68 -13.08 -4.72 -6.75
N LYS A 69 -11.88 -4.60 -7.33
CA LYS A 69 -11.48 -5.27 -8.58
C LYS A 69 -11.02 -6.72 -8.37
N PHE A 70 -10.80 -7.15 -7.13
CA PHE A 70 -10.27 -8.47 -6.80
C PHE A 70 -11.36 -9.45 -6.33
N ALA A 71 -11.07 -10.76 -6.45
CA ALA A 71 -11.92 -11.81 -5.87
C ALA A 71 -11.97 -11.69 -4.34
N ARG A 72 -10.82 -11.37 -3.75
CA ARG A 72 -10.64 -11.16 -2.31
C ARG A 72 -9.58 -10.10 -2.06
N CYS A 73 -9.77 -9.31 -1.01
CA CYS A 73 -8.80 -8.31 -0.57
C CYS A 73 -8.60 -8.37 0.96
N SER A 74 -7.36 -8.36 1.42
CA SER A 74 -7.01 -8.23 2.83
C SER A 74 -6.16 -6.99 3.02
N LEU A 75 -6.66 -6.02 3.79
CA LEU A 75 -5.93 -4.83 4.19
C LEU A 75 -5.25 -5.10 5.54
N VAL A 76 -3.95 -4.86 5.65
CA VAL A 76 -3.21 -4.96 6.90
C VAL A 76 -2.50 -3.64 7.16
N PHE A 77 -2.88 -2.98 8.26
CA PHE A 77 -2.26 -1.75 8.70
C PHE A 77 -1.39 -2.03 9.92
N LEU A 78 -0.11 -1.69 9.85
CA LEU A 78 0.77 -1.60 11.02
C LEU A 78 0.83 -0.15 11.46
N GLU A 79 0.18 0.15 12.59
CA GLU A 79 0.22 1.49 13.17
C GLU A 79 1.09 1.52 14.42
N ASN A 80 1.91 2.56 14.52
CA ASN A 80 2.70 2.87 15.71
C ASN A 80 2.94 4.38 15.87
N ASP A 81 3.06 4.79 17.13
CA ASP A 81 3.42 6.13 17.59
C ASP A 81 2.53 7.29 17.09
N SER A 82 1.29 7.03 16.67
CA SER A 82 0.40 8.12 16.30
C SER A 82 -0.11 8.91 17.51
N SER A 83 -0.42 10.17 17.29
CA SER A 83 -1.03 11.10 18.24
C SER A 83 -2.23 11.86 17.66
N ASP A 84 -2.60 11.57 16.41
CA ASP A 84 -3.60 12.31 15.62
C ASP A 84 -4.86 11.48 15.35
N GLU A 85 -5.21 10.53 16.21
CA GLU A 85 -6.39 9.63 16.06
C GLU A 85 -6.29 8.56 14.94
N THR A 86 -5.17 8.48 14.21
CA THR A 86 -4.94 7.45 13.16
C THR A 86 -5.31 6.03 13.63
N ARG A 87 -4.87 5.65 14.84
CA ARG A 87 -5.16 4.34 15.45
C ARG A 87 -6.67 4.09 15.55
N GLN A 88 -7.40 5.06 16.09
CA GLN A 88 -8.83 4.96 16.33
C GLN A 88 -9.59 4.82 15.00
N ARG A 89 -9.22 5.61 14.00
CA ARG A 89 -9.84 5.56 12.67
C ARG A 89 -9.60 4.23 11.97
N LEU A 90 -8.37 3.71 12.03
CA LEU A 90 -8.04 2.38 11.49
C LEU A 90 -8.79 1.26 12.22
N HIS A 91 -8.94 1.37 13.54
CA HIS A 91 -9.72 0.40 14.32
C HIS A 91 -11.19 0.41 13.91
N GLN A 92 -11.80 1.59 13.73
CA GLN A 92 -13.15 1.72 13.20
C GLN A 92 -13.29 1.02 11.83
N LEU A 93 -12.35 1.25 10.91
CA LEU A 93 -12.33 0.55 9.62
C LEU A 93 -12.30 -0.98 9.78
N THR A 94 -11.49 -1.50 10.72
CA THR A 94 -11.46 -2.95 10.98
C THR A 94 -12.80 -3.49 11.49
N SER A 95 -13.49 -2.73 12.33
CA SER A 95 -14.81 -3.10 12.85
C SER A 95 -15.88 -3.04 11.77
N ASP A 96 -15.89 -1.99 10.94
CA ASP A 96 -16.83 -1.80 9.85
C ASP A 96 -16.74 -2.95 8.84
N LEU A 97 -15.51 -3.33 8.46
CA LEU A 97 -15.27 -4.42 7.50
C LEU A 97 -15.43 -5.81 8.13
N GLY A 98 -15.14 -5.95 9.42
CA GLY A 98 -15.26 -7.22 10.15
C GLY A 98 -16.70 -7.61 10.48
N SER A 99 -17.64 -6.68 10.42
CA SER A 99 -19.05 -6.90 10.75
C SER A 99 -19.81 -7.73 9.70
N SER A 100 -19.22 -7.95 8.51
CA SER A 100 -19.84 -8.71 7.42
C SER A 100 -19.06 -10.00 7.13
N SER A 101 -19.65 -11.15 7.47
CA SER A 101 -19.06 -12.47 7.24
C SER A 101 -18.95 -12.87 5.76
N THR A 102 -19.64 -12.15 4.87
CA THR A 102 -19.64 -12.37 3.42
C THR A 102 -18.80 -11.33 2.67
N SER A 103 -18.14 -10.40 3.37
CA SER A 103 -17.32 -9.38 2.74
C SER A 103 -16.11 -9.99 2.04
N ARG A 104 -15.93 -9.63 0.76
CA ARG A 104 -14.71 -9.94 -0.01
C ARG A 104 -13.49 -9.15 0.48
N VAL A 105 -13.72 -8.10 1.28
CA VAL A 105 -12.69 -7.21 1.81
C VAL A 105 -12.64 -7.34 3.32
N SER A 106 -11.45 -7.60 3.86
CA SER A 106 -11.18 -7.63 5.30
C SER A 106 -10.08 -6.64 5.66
N ALA A 107 -10.07 -6.19 6.91
CA ALA A 107 -8.99 -5.35 7.43
C ALA A 107 -8.46 -5.88 8.77
N THR A 108 -7.15 -5.75 8.96
CA THR A 108 -6.43 -6.12 10.19
C THR A 108 -5.56 -4.95 10.61
N LEU A 109 -5.64 -4.58 11.88
CA LEU A 109 -4.82 -3.55 12.50
C LEU A 109 -3.79 -4.22 13.43
N LEU A 110 -2.53 -4.06 13.10
CA LEU A 110 -1.37 -4.51 13.86
C LEU A 110 -0.79 -3.35 14.67
N GLY A 111 -0.05 -3.69 15.72
CA GLY A 111 0.64 -2.74 16.57
C GLY A 111 1.20 -3.42 17.81
N CYS A 112 1.51 -2.62 18.81
CA CYS A 112 1.94 -3.06 20.12
C CYS A 112 0.74 -3.70 20.83
N GLY A 113 0.81 -5.00 21.15
CA GLY A 113 -0.25 -5.69 21.87
C GLY A 113 -1.20 -6.47 20.98
N ARG A 114 -2.51 -6.38 21.27
CA ARG A 114 -3.53 -7.23 20.62
C ARG A 114 -3.84 -6.75 19.19
N ILE A 115 -4.00 -7.71 18.28
CA ILE A 115 -4.50 -7.46 16.92
C ILE A 115 -5.89 -6.83 17.00
N ASN A 116 -6.16 -5.86 16.13
CA ASN A 116 -7.40 -5.09 16.07
C ASN A 116 -7.72 -4.33 17.38
N SER A 117 -6.69 -3.92 18.12
CA SER A 117 -6.85 -3.13 19.35
C SER A 117 -6.87 -1.62 19.05
N PRO A 118 -7.78 -0.85 19.68
CA PRO A 118 -7.72 0.62 19.67
C PRO A 118 -6.62 1.19 20.56
N GLU A 119 -5.97 0.37 21.39
CA GLU A 119 -4.93 0.84 22.32
C GLU A 119 -3.75 1.46 21.57
N PRO A 120 -3.19 2.59 22.06
CA PRO A 120 -2.04 3.22 21.44
C PRO A 120 -0.83 2.29 21.41
N CYS A 121 -0.18 2.17 20.24
CA CYS A 121 1.12 1.53 20.14
C CYS A 121 2.22 2.59 20.25
N ARG A 122 3.13 2.41 21.20
CA ARG A 122 4.32 3.25 21.37
C ARG A 122 5.56 2.40 21.18
N LEU A 123 6.40 2.73 20.20
CA LEU A 123 7.71 2.11 20.06
C LEU A 123 8.62 2.59 21.19
N ASN A 124 9.13 1.65 21.98
CA ASN A 124 10.15 1.93 22.97
C ASN A 124 11.54 1.91 22.31
N ALA A 125 11.81 2.89 21.44
CA ALA A 125 13.07 3.03 20.72
C ALA A 125 13.74 4.37 21.04
N SER A 126 15.04 4.33 21.27
CA SER A 126 15.89 5.52 21.46
C SER A 126 17.05 5.46 20.48
N TYR A 127 17.44 6.63 19.97
CA TYR A 127 18.65 6.80 19.20
C TYR A 127 19.89 6.61 20.08
N SER A 128 21.05 6.33 19.49
CA SER A 128 22.32 6.25 20.23
C SER A 128 22.70 7.57 20.91
N THR A 129 22.15 8.69 20.44
CA THR A 129 22.25 10.01 21.08
C THR A 129 21.46 10.13 22.39
N GLY A 130 20.71 9.08 22.78
CA GLY A 130 19.84 9.06 23.94
C GLY A 130 18.47 9.73 23.72
N LYS A 131 18.26 10.41 22.60
CA LYS A 131 16.95 10.97 22.27
C LYS A 131 15.96 9.86 21.94
N ARG A 132 14.73 9.99 22.45
CA ARG A 132 13.64 9.08 22.09
C ARG A 132 13.27 9.24 20.62
N HIS A 133 12.97 8.12 19.98
CA HIS A 133 12.38 8.12 18.66
C HIS A 133 11.01 8.81 18.71
N GLN A 134 10.82 9.84 17.90
CA GLN A 134 9.55 10.58 17.81
C GLN A 134 9.12 10.75 16.33
N PRO A 135 7.79 10.73 16.07
CA PRO A 135 7.25 10.97 14.74
C PRO A 135 7.44 12.42 14.30
N GLY A 136 7.45 12.62 12.98
CA GLY A 136 7.17 13.91 12.37
C GLY A 136 8.35 14.49 11.58
N PRO A 137 8.05 15.16 10.46
CA PRO A 137 9.08 15.75 9.60
C PRO A 137 9.74 17.00 10.20
N ARG A 138 9.14 17.58 11.25
CA ARG A 138 9.60 18.83 11.88
C ARG A 138 10.63 18.65 13.00
N LEU A 139 11.00 17.41 13.31
CA LEU A 139 12.01 17.14 14.34
C LEU A 139 13.40 17.38 13.75
N LYS A 140 14.18 18.26 14.40
CA LYS A 140 15.60 18.44 14.06
C LYS A 140 16.37 17.20 14.47
N ARG A 141 16.80 16.41 13.48
CA ARG A 141 17.61 15.20 13.66
C ARG A 141 19.05 15.44 13.22
N SER A 142 20.00 14.83 13.94
CA SER A 142 21.37 14.71 13.45
C SER A 142 21.44 13.68 12.30
N LEU A 143 22.53 13.66 11.55
CA LEU A 143 22.75 12.65 10.51
C LEU A 143 22.67 11.22 11.07
N LEU A 144 23.23 11.00 12.26
CA LEU A 144 23.18 9.71 12.95
C LEU A 144 21.75 9.30 13.30
N GLU A 145 20.94 10.24 13.82
CA GLU A 145 19.53 10.01 14.15
C GLU A 145 18.69 9.70 12.90
N GLU A 146 18.99 10.29 11.74
CA GLU A 146 18.33 9.93 10.48
C GLU A 146 18.73 8.55 9.98
N LEU A 147 20.00 8.15 10.07
CA LEU A 147 20.45 6.80 9.70
C LEU A 147 19.78 5.73 10.56
N GLU A 148 19.74 5.94 11.87
CA GLU A 148 19.07 5.03 12.80
C GLU A 148 17.55 4.97 12.57
N ARG A 149 16.93 6.09 12.21
CA ARG A 149 15.51 6.12 11.80
C ARG A 149 15.26 5.24 10.58
N VAL A 150 16.10 5.34 9.55
CA VAL A 150 15.97 4.52 8.33
C VAL A 150 16.11 3.04 8.66
N GLN A 151 17.06 2.66 9.52
CA GLN A 151 17.24 1.27 9.97
C GLN A 151 16.00 0.76 10.71
N LEU A 152 15.47 1.55 11.64
CA LEU A 152 14.24 1.22 12.38
C LEU A 152 13.06 0.99 11.44
N MET A 153 12.83 1.91 10.49
CA MET A 153 11.73 1.79 9.53
C MET A 153 11.92 0.60 8.57
N SER A 154 13.16 0.32 8.16
CA SER A 154 13.48 -0.87 7.36
C SER A 154 13.16 -2.17 8.12
N ALA A 155 13.52 -2.24 9.40
CA ALA A 155 13.20 -3.39 10.25
C ALA A 155 11.68 -3.58 10.40
N LEU A 156 10.93 -2.50 10.63
CA LEU A 156 9.46 -2.55 10.71
C LEU A 156 8.83 -3.04 9.40
N ARG A 157 9.30 -2.53 8.26
CA ARG A 157 8.82 -2.97 6.94
C ARG A 157 9.11 -4.46 6.71
N ASN A 158 10.31 -4.93 7.06
CA ASN A 158 10.66 -6.34 6.94
C ASN A 158 9.79 -7.23 7.83
N GLN A 159 9.49 -6.79 9.06
CA GLN A 159 8.57 -7.51 9.95
C GLN A 159 7.14 -7.56 9.38
N LEU A 160 6.65 -6.45 8.81
CA LEU A 160 5.35 -6.41 8.17
C LEU A 160 5.27 -7.34 6.95
N LEU A 161 6.32 -7.35 6.11
CA LEU A 161 6.40 -8.27 4.98
C LEU A 161 6.49 -9.73 5.45
N ALA A 162 7.29 -10.03 6.47
CA ALA A 162 7.38 -11.37 7.05
C ALA A 162 6.01 -11.85 7.59
N PHE A 163 5.26 -10.96 8.24
CA PHE A 163 3.88 -11.23 8.63
C PHE A 163 3.01 -11.53 7.42
N ALA A 164 3.05 -10.69 6.38
CA ALA A 164 2.26 -10.89 5.16
C ALA A 164 2.56 -12.24 4.50
N TYR A 165 3.84 -12.60 4.34
CA TYR A 165 4.23 -13.87 3.74
C TYR A 165 3.81 -15.07 4.58
N SER A 166 3.96 -14.99 5.91
CA SER A 166 3.60 -16.11 6.78
C SER A 166 2.09 -16.31 6.95
N ARG A 167 1.29 -15.25 6.86
CA ARG A 167 -0.16 -15.30 7.16
C ARG A 167 -1.06 -15.20 5.94
N LEU A 168 -0.62 -14.53 4.87
CA LEU A 168 -1.46 -14.16 3.75
C LEU A 168 -1.07 -14.85 2.44
N ALA A 169 0.21 -15.24 2.26
CA ALA A 169 0.70 -15.74 0.97
C ALA A 169 0.01 -17.02 0.48
N ALA A 170 -0.47 -17.87 1.39
CA ALA A 170 -1.21 -19.07 1.00
C ALA A 170 -2.56 -18.77 0.32
N ASN A 171 -3.14 -17.60 0.61
CA ASN A 171 -4.50 -17.23 0.20
C ASN A 171 -4.55 -16.00 -0.73
N HIS A 172 -3.40 -15.41 -1.07
CA HIS A 172 -3.31 -14.21 -1.89
C HIS A 172 -2.27 -14.39 -2.99
N SER A 173 -2.62 -14.01 -4.21
CA SER A 173 -1.74 -14.11 -5.38
C SER A 173 -0.92 -12.84 -5.60
N LEU A 174 -1.32 -11.72 -5.02
CA LEU A 174 -0.65 -10.43 -5.16
C LEU A 174 -0.49 -9.73 -3.81
N LEU A 175 0.62 -9.01 -3.66
CA LEU A 175 0.96 -8.19 -2.50
C LEU A 175 1.24 -6.75 -2.93
N LEU A 176 0.53 -5.80 -2.35
CA LEU A 176 0.79 -4.36 -2.47
C LEU A 176 1.33 -3.86 -1.14
N ALA A 177 2.55 -3.31 -1.15
CA ALA A 177 3.17 -2.72 0.04
C ALA A 177 3.18 -1.20 -0.07
N LEU A 178 2.60 -0.53 0.93
CA LEU A 178 2.39 0.91 0.97
C LEU A 178 3.15 1.52 2.15
N ASP A 179 4.13 2.39 1.87
CA ASP A 179 4.85 3.14 2.92
C ASP A 179 4.04 4.37 3.37
N PRO A 180 4.04 4.75 4.65
CA PRO A 180 3.18 5.81 5.19
C PRO A 180 3.57 7.21 4.69
N ASP A 181 4.83 7.35 4.26
CA ASP A 181 5.46 8.62 3.89
C ASP A 181 5.25 8.96 2.40
N LEU A 182 4.55 8.11 1.65
CA LEU A 182 4.12 8.47 0.29
C LEU A 182 3.14 9.63 0.41
N HIS A 183 3.43 10.75 -0.24
CA HIS A 183 2.40 11.74 -0.53
C HIS A 183 1.40 11.06 -1.47
N TRP A 184 0.23 10.71 -0.92
CA TRP A 184 -0.82 10.04 -1.66
C TRP A 184 -1.56 11.06 -2.52
N ALA A 185 -1.01 11.33 -3.71
CA ALA A 185 -1.73 12.02 -4.77
C ALA A 185 -2.96 11.20 -5.21
N ASP A 186 -3.89 11.81 -5.93
CA ASP A 186 -5.03 11.09 -6.50
C ASP A 186 -4.55 9.87 -7.29
N TRP A 187 -5.06 8.69 -6.93
CA TRP A 187 -4.72 7.48 -7.67
C TRP A 187 -5.45 7.53 -9.00
N ASP A 188 -4.69 7.65 -10.08
CA ASP A 188 -5.18 7.23 -11.38
C ASP A 188 -5.23 5.70 -11.40
N LEU A 189 -6.37 5.17 -10.94
CA LEU A 189 -6.64 3.74 -10.95
C LEU A 189 -6.55 3.16 -12.36
N ALA A 190 -6.90 3.92 -13.40
CA ALA A 190 -6.77 3.44 -14.78
C ALA A 190 -5.29 3.27 -15.14
N SER A 191 -4.42 4.21 -14.79
CA SER A 191 -2.97 4.06 -14.97
C SER A 191 -2.39 2.87 -14.21
N ILE A 192 -2.81 2.64 -12.95
CA ILE A 192 -2.38 1.47 -12.18
C ILE A 192 -2.81 0.16 -12.87
N LEU A 193 -4.07 0.09 -13.32
CA LEU A 193 -4.60 -1.08 -14.01
C LEU A 193 -3.88 -1.33 -15.35
N GLN A 194 -3.59 -0.26 -16.10
CA GLN A 194 -2.78 -0.37 -17.32
C GLN A 194 -1.36 -0.88 -17.02
N GLY A 195 -0.74 -0.46 -15.92
CA GLY A 195 0.56 -1.01 -15.50
C GLY A 195 0.49 -2.50 -15.16
N LEU A 196 -0.53 -2.91 -14.40
CA LEU A 196 -0.76 -4.32 -14.02
C LEU A 196 -1.05 -5.22 -15.22
N TYR A 197 -1.68 -4.70 -16.26
CA TYR A 197 -1.89 -5.40 -17.53
C TYR A 197 -0.58 -6.01 -18.06
N PHE A 198 0.50 -5.22 -18.08
CA PHE A 198 1.77 -5.65 -18.67
C PHE A 198 2.47 -6.72 -17.84
N PHE A 199 2.29 -6.70 -16.51
CA PHE A 199 2.76 -7.79 -15.64
C PHE A 199 2.01 -9.11 -15.91
N HIS A 200 0.71 -9.03 -16.18
CA HIS A 200 -0.11 -10.20 -16.50
C HIS A 200 0.14 -10.75 -17.90
N ALA A 201 0.05 -9.89 -18.92
CA ALA A 201 0.13 -10.27 -20.32
C ALA A 201 1.53 -10.72 -20.74
N ARG A 202 2.59 -10.31 -20.02
CA ARG A 202 4.00 -10.58 -20.34
C ARG A 202 4.30 -10.40 -21.83
N PRO A 203 3.99 -9.22 -22.40
CA PRO A 203 4.17 -8.99 -23.83
C PRO A 203 5.64 -9.19 -24.22
N ARG A 204 5.85 -9.69 -25.43
CA ARG A 204 7.21 -9.95 -25.94
C ARG A 204 7.93 -8.62 -26.15
N LEU A 205 9.20 -8.60 -25.75
CA LEU A 205 10.12 -7.51 -26.06
C LEU A 205 10.26 -7.36 -27.57
N ASP A 206 10.29 -6.12 -28.07
CA ASP A 206 10.67 -5.87 -29.46
C ASP A 206 12.15 -6.25 -29.62
N SER A 207 12.40 -7.23 -30.49
CA SER A 207 13.73 -7.70 -30.91
C SER A 207 14.22 -6.92 -32.12
#